data_AF-A0A7C0V8C9-F1
#
_entry.id   AF-A0A7C0V8C9-F1
#
_cell.length_a   1.000
_cell.length_b   1.000
_cell.length_c   1.000
_cell.angle_alpha   90.00
_cell.angle_beta   90.00
_cell.angle_gamma   90.00
#
_symmetry.space_group_name_H-M   'P 1'
#
loop_
_entity.id
_entity.type
_entity.pdbx_description
1 polymer ?
#
loop_
_entity_poly.entity_id
_entity_poly.type
_entity_poly.pdbx_seq_one_letter_code
_entity_poly.pdbx_strand_id
1 'polypeptide(L)'
;MNSPKQPSPERLILIAKITRPHGLDGYVRIQAFACSEDSFLSSGSVYIRPEGKDYYLKYRVLDIRPHKNLYLLRLEGVSSRTQAESLRGASIFVDKRNLKKEEGEYFWFEILGMRVYLQD
;
A
#
# COMPACT_ATOMS: atom_id res chain seq x y z
N MET A 1 -26.77 -11.55 4.56
CA MET A 1 -25.39 -12.05 4.70
C MET A 1 -24.53 -11.28 3.69
N ASN A 2 -23.81 -10.23 4.13
CA ASN A 2 -22.97 -9.44 3.22
C ASN A 2 -21.58 -10.08 3.17
N SER A 3 -21.27 -10.80 2.08
CA SER A 3 -19.91 -11.20 1.77
C SER A 3 -19.02 -9.95 1.71
N PRO A 4 -17.79 -9.97 2.26
CA PRO A 4 -16.90 -8.82 2.17
C PRO A 4 -16.60 -8.53 0.69
N LYS A 5 -17.24 -7.48 0.16
CA LYS A 5 -17.09 -7.04 -1.23
C LYS A 5 -15.62 -6.69 -1.46
N GLN A 6 -14.92 -7.50 -2.25
CA GLN A 6 -13.60 -7.12 -2.76
C GLN A 6 -13.76 -5.79 -3.53
N PRO A 7 -12.87 -4.81 -3.33
CA PRO A 7 -12.99 -3.52 -4.02
C PRO A 7 -12.81 -3.72 -5.52
N SER A 8 -13.51 -2.95 -6.33
CA SER A 8 -13.31 -2.97 -7.79
C SER A 8 -11.88 -2.49 -8.11
N PRO A 9 -11.17 -3.12 -9.07
CA PRO A 9 -9.77 -2.79 -9.38
C PRO A 9 -9.52 -1.31 -9.72
N GLU A 10 -10.51 -0.64 -10.33
CA GLU A 10 -10.49 0.79 -10.66
C GLU A 10 -10.40 1.74 -9.44
N ARG A 11 -10.71 1.22 -8.25
CA ARG A 11 -10.67 1.95 -6.97
C ARG A 11 -9.36 1.73 -6.21
N LEU A 12 -8.56 0.76 -6.63
CA LEU A 12 -7.28 0.46 -6.02
C LEU A 12 -6.18 1.32 -6.64
N ILE A 13 -5.38 1.95 -5.80
CA ILE A 13 -4.22 2.74 -6.23
C ILE A 13 -2.96 2.04 -5.82
N LEU A 14 -2.04 1.87 -6.76
CA LEU A 14 -0.69 1.38 -6.48
C LEU A 14 0.09 2.44 -5.70
N ILE A 15 0.53 2.10 -4.49
CA ILE A 15 1.23 3.04 -3.61
C ILE A 15 2.65 2.61 -3.25
N ALA A 16 2.96 1.31 -3.33
CA ALA A 16 4.28 0.79 -3.03
C ALA A 16 4.55 -0.57 -3.67
N LYS A 17 5.83 -0.96 -3.71
CA LYS A 17 6.28 -2.31 -4.06
C LYS A 17 7.05 -2.94 -2.90
N ILE A 18 6.78 -4.21 -2.61
CA ILE A 18 7.54 -5.02 -1.66
C ILE A 18 8.86 -5.42 -2.31
N THR A 19 9.97 -5.05 -1.69
CA THR A 19 11.31 -5.27 -2.23
C THR A 19 11.93 -6.57 -1.71
N ARG A 20 11.91 -6.79 -0.39
CA ARG A 20 12.50 -7.98 0.27
C ARG A 20 12.04 -8.08 1.73
N PRO A 21 12.12 -9.26 2.37
CA PRO A 21 11.90 -9.39 3.81
C PRO A 21 13.01 -8.72 4.62
N HIS A 22 12.68 -8.44 5.87
CA HIS A 22 13.56 -7.83 6.87
C HIS A 22 13.43 -8.57 8.20
N GLY A 23 14.57 -8.97 8.77
CA GLY A 23 14.61 -9.71 10.03
C GLY A 23 13.93 -11.09 9.95
N LEU A 24 13.54 -11.60 11.13
CA LEU A 24 12.86 -12.87 11.31
C LEU A 24 11.35 -12.71 11.61
N ASP A 25 10.94 -11.56 12.14
CA ASP A 25 9.57 -11.30 12.64
C ASP A 25 8.53 -10.97 11.55
N GLY A 26 8.80 -11.31 10.29
CA GLY A 26 7.87 -11.13 9.18
C GLY A 26 7.77 -9.71 8.62
N TYR A 27 8.66 -8.79 8.99
CA TYR A 27 8.70 -7.46 8.37
C TYR A 27 9.09 -7.54 6.89
N VAL A 28 8.51 -6.66 6.07
CA VAL A 28 8.87 -6.48 4.66
C VAL A 28 9.38 -5.06 4.41
N ARG A 29 10.42 -4.92 3.59
CA ARG A 29 10.87 -3.62 3.08
C ARG A 29 10.02 -3.22 1.90
N ILE A 30 9.47 -2.01 1.94
CA ILE A 30 8.65 -1.47 0.87
C ILE A 30 9.29 -0.21 0.30
N GLN A 31 9.19 -0.06 -1.02
CA GLN A 31 9.47 1.18 -1.72
C GLN A 31 8.14 1.86 -1.98
N ALA A 32 7.89 2.97 -1.26
CA ALA A 32 6.73 3.81 -1.50
C ALA A 32 6.97 4.68 -2.74
N PHE A 33 5.94 4.87 -3.55
CA PHE A 33 6.01 5.71 -4.74
C PHE A 33 5.53 7.13 -4.46
N ALA A 34 4.41 7.27 -3.75
CA ALA A 34 3.72 8.55 -3.62
C ALA A 34 2.90 8.67 -2.32
N CYS A 35 3.28 7.93 -1.27
CA CYS A 35 2.55 7.87 -0.01
C CYS A 35 3.46 8.07 1.19
N SER A 36 2.94 8.78 2.20
CA SER A 36 3.54 8.94 3.53
C SER A 36 3.21 7.76 4.44
N GLU A 37 3.87 7.70 5.60
CA GLU A 37 3.57 6.73 6.64
C GLU A 37 2.11 6.77 7.11
N ASP A 38 1.57 7.99 7.30
CA ASP A 38 0.18 8.24 7.65
C ASP A 38 -0.83 7.70 6.64
N SER A 39 -0.44 7.63 5.35
CA SER A 39 -1.30 7.07 4.31
C SER A 39 -1.56 5.57 4.52
N PHE A 40 -0.55 4.83 5.01
CA PHE A 40 -0.68 3.40 5.29
C PHE A 40 -1.47 3.15 6.58
N LEU A 41 -1.21 3.94 7.63
CA LEU A 41 -1.89 3.82 8.91
C LEU A 41 -3.38 4.21 8.80
N SER A 42 -3.67 5.32 8.11
CA SER A 42 -5.05 5.80 7.91
C SER A 42 -5.91 4.84 7.10
N SER A 43 -5.31 4.11 6.15
CA SER A 43 -6.04 3.11 5.36
C SER A 43 -6.49 1.91 6.20
N GLY A 44 -5.74 1.57 7.27
CA GLY A 44 -5.96 0.42 8.15
C GLY A 44 -5.73 -0.96 7.50
N SER A 45 -6.07 -1.12 6.22
CA SER A 45 -5.80 -2.31 5.42
C SER A 45 -5.20 -1.94 4.08
N VAL A 46 -4.38 -2.83 3.54
CA VAL A 46 -3.80 -2.76 2.20
C VAL A 46 -4.17 -3.99 1.39
N TYR A 47 -4.16 -3.85 0.07
CA TYR A 47 -4.39 -4.91 -0.89
C TYR A 47 -3.06 -5.25 -1.55
N ILE A 48 -2.63 -6.50 -1.45
CA ILE A 48 -1.36 -6.96 -2.01
C ILE A 48 -1.65 -7.83 -3.22
N ARG A 49 -1.07 -7.46 -4.36
CA ARG A 49 -1.07 -8.28 -5.58
C ARG A 49 0.29 -8.95 -5.73
N PRO A 50 0.39 -10.29 -5.57
CA PRO A 50 1.63 -11.01 -5.81
C PRO A 50 2.14 -10.80 -7.25
N GLU A 51 3.46 -10.86 -7.44
CA GLU A 51 4.07 -10.67 -8.75
C GLU A 51 3.56 -11.75 -9.75
N GLY A 52 3.14 -11.32 -10.94
CA GLY A 52 2.59 -12.21 -11.96
C GLY A 52 1.21 -12.80 -11.66
N LYS A 53 0.49 -12.29 -10.65
CA LYS A 53 -0.89 -12.71 -10.33
C LYS A 53 -1.87 -11.56 -10.57
N ASP A 54 -3.11 -11.92 -10.88
CA ASP A 54 -4.21 -10.98 -11.13
C ASP A 54 -5.29 -11.02 -10.03
N TYR A 55 -4.87 -11.36 -8.81
CA TYR A 55 -5.74 -11.33 -7.64
C TYR A 55 -5.11 -10.51 -6.51
N TYR A 56 -5.96 -9.95 -5.66
CA TYR A 56 -5.56 -9.14 -4.52
C TYR A 56 -5.85 -9.88 -3.21
N LEU A 57 -4.89 -9.80 -2.30
CA LEU A 57 -5.01 -10.31 -0.95
C LEU A 57 -5.08 -9.13 0.02
N LYS A 58 -6.14 -9.07 0.83
CA LYS A 58 -6.31 -8.00 1.82
C LYS A 58 -5.51 -8.33 3.08
N TYR A 59 -4.68 -7.41 3.53
CA TYR A 59 -3.93 -7.50 4.77
C TYR A 59 -4.21 -6.28 5.65
N ARG A 60 -4.33 -6.51 6.97
CA ARG A 60 -4.34 -5.42 7.95
C ARG A 60 -2.91 -4.96 8.21
N VAL A 61 -2.71 -3.65 8.23
CA VAL A 61 -1.41 -3.07 8.59
C VAL A 61 -1.29 -3.08 10.11
N LEU A 62 -0.22 -3.68 10.62
CA LEU A 62 0.06 -3.73 12.07
C LEU A 62 1.03 -2.62 12.49
N ASP A 63 2.02 -2.32 11.64
CA ASP A 63 3.08 -1.38 11.95
C ASP A 63 3.74 -0.92 10.63
N ILE A 64 4.14 0.34 10.58
CA ILE A 64 4.98 0.89 9.52
C ILE A 64 5.95 1.90 10.14
N ARG A 65 7.22 1.84 9.72
CA ARG A 65 8.26 2.75 10.20
C ARG A 65 9.27 3.07 9.10
N PRO A 66 9.89 4.27 9.10
CA PRO A 66 10.97 4.58 8.19
C PRO A 66 12.20 3.71 8.52
N HIS A 67 12.91 3.30 7.48
CA HIS A 67 14.15 2.54 7.61
C HIS A 67 15.10 2.84 6.44
N LYS A 68 16.05 3.75 6.70
CA LYS A 68 16.91 4.36 5.66
C LYS A 68 16.03 5.07 4.63
N ASN A 69 16.25 4.82 3.34
CA ASN A 69 15.50 5.44 2.24
C ASN A 69 14.22 4.66 1.86
N LEU A 70 13.76 3.74 2.71
CA LEU A 70 12.59 2.87 2.49
C LEU A 70 11.76 2.78 3.77
N TYR A 71 10.66 2.03 3.74
CA TYR A 71 9.87 1.72 4.93
C TYR A 71 9.92 0.24 5.27
N LEU A 72 9.72 -0.08 6.55
CA LEU A 72 9.43 -1.43 7.03
C LEU A 72 7.94 -1.53 7.34
N LEU A 73 7.28 -2.52 6.77
CA LEU A 73 5.86 -2.78 6.95
C LEU A 73 5.67 -4.12 7.64
N ARG A 74 4.77 -4.16 8.62
CA ARG A 74 4.30 -5.38 9.27
C ARG A 74 2.82 -5.59 8.95
N LEU A 75 2.50 -6.81 8.55
CA LEU A 75 1.17 -7.20 8.13
C LEU A 75 0.62 -8.26 9.07
N GLU A 76 -0.68 -8.22 9.33
CA GLU A 76 -1.34 -9.28 10.05
C GLU A 76 -1.24 -10.60 9.28
N GLY A 77 -0.89 -11.69 9.98
CA GLY A 77 -0.69 -13.00 9.37
C GLY A 77 0.67 -13.20 8.69
N VAL A 78 1.54 -12.18 8.64
CA VAL A 78 2.93 -12.31 8.16
C VAL A 78 3.87 -12.17 9.35
N SER A 79 4.27 -13.30 9.92
CA SER A 79 5.01 -13.36 11.19
C SER A 79 6.39 -14.02 11.08
N SER A 80 6.73 -14.55 9.91
CA SER A 80 8.01 -15.20 9.67
C SER A 80 8.69 -14.67 8.42
N ARG A 81 10.02 -14.77 8.37
CA ARG A 81 10.81 -14.45 7.18
C ARG A 81 10.32 -15.19 5.92
N THR A 82 9.94 -16.45 6.03
CA THR A 82 9.44 -17.27 4.90
C THR A 82 8.13 -16.72 4.34
N GLN A 83 7.20 -16.32 5.21
CA GLN A 83 5.95 -15.67 4.79
C GLN A 83 6.22 -14.29 4.18
N ALA A 84 7.15 -13.52 4.75
CA ALA A 84 7.53 -12.23 4.19
C ALA A 84 8.22 -12.37 2.82
N GLU A 85 8.97 -13.45 2.61
CA GLU A 85 9.65 -13.76 1.35
C GLU A 85 8.67 -14.09 0.23
N SER A 86 7.55 -14.76 0.52
CA SER A 86 6.52 -15.05 -0.49
C SER A 86 5.82 -13.80 -1.04
N LEU A 87 5.97 -12.67 -0.35
CA LEU A 87 5.46 -11.37 -0.78
C LEU A 87 6.49 -10.53 -1.54
N ARG A 88 7.71 -11.04 -1.75
CA ARG A 88 8.74 -10.33 -2.52
C ARG A 88 8.23 -10.00 -3.93
N GLY A 89 8.46 -8.78 -4.38
CA GLY A 89 8.02 -8.31 -5.70
C GLY A 89 6.53 -7.92 -5.76
N ALA A 90 5.74 -8.22 -4.72
CA ALA A 90 4.33 -7.91 -4.72
C ALA A 90 4.07 -6.39 -4.68
N SER A 91 2.98 -5.99 -5.32
CA SER A 91 2.53 -4.59 -5.38
C SER A 91 1.50 -4.32 -4.29
N ILE A 92 1.62 -3.17 -3.61
CA ILE A 92 0.73 -2.76 -2.52
C ILE A 92 -0.21 -1.68 -3.03
N PHE A 93 -1.49 -1.89 -2.77
CA PHE A 93 -2.58 -1.01 -3.14
C PHE A 93 -3.42 -0.60 -1.93
N VAL A 94 -4.09 0.54 -2.04
CA VAL A 94 -5.10 1.01 -1.09
C VAL A 94 -6.39 1.37 -1.82
N ASP A 95 -7.52 1.25 -1.12
CA ASP A 95 -8.81 1.73 -1.63
C ASP A 95 -8.85 3.25 -1.50
N LYS A 96 -9.13 3.95 -2.61
CA LYS A 96 -9.33 5.40 -2.68
C LYS A 96 -10.18 5.97 -1.56
N ARG A 97 -11.19 5.22 -1.08
CA ARG A 97 -12.15 5.68 -0.06
C ARG A 97 -11.59 5.64 1.36
N ASN A 98 -10.55 4.85 1.61
CA ASN A 98 -9.94 4.73 2.94
C ASN A 98 -8.86 5.80 3.16
N LEU A 99 -8.45 6.47 2.09
CA LEU A 99 -7.57 7.61 2.16
C LEU A 99 -8.38 8.83 2.63
N LYS A 100 -8.17 9.23 3.89
CA LYS A 100 -8.66 10.50 4.41
C LYS A 100 -7.71 11.61 3.97
N LYS A 101 -8.28 12.70 3.48
CA LYS A 101 -7.56 13.95 3.18
C LYS A 101 -7.97 14.97 4.21
N GLU A 102 -7.06 15.83 4.62
CA GLU A 102 -7.47 17.11 5.18
C GLU A 102 -7.93 18.06 4.07
N GLU A 103 -8.73 19.07 4.43
CA GLU A 103 -9.24 20.04 3.47
C GLU A 103 -8.07 20.83 2.86
N GLY A 104 -7.88 20.73 1.54
CA GLY A 104 -6.75 21.33 0.83
C GLY A 104 -5.58 20.39 0.52
N GLU A 105 -5.61 19.14 1.00
CA GLU A 105 -4.61 18.13 0.62
C GLU A 105 -5.04 17.33 -0.62
N TYR A 106 -4.09 17.12 -1.52
CA TYR A 106 -4.24 16.29 -2.70
C TYR A 106 -3.24 15.14 -2.63
N PHE A 107 -3.69 13.93 -2.90
CA PHE A 107 -2.73 12.84 -3.07
C PHE A 107 -2.01 13.01 -4.40
N TRP A 108 -0.72 12.69 -4.44
CA TRP A 108 0.10 12.82 -5.64
C TRP A 108 -0.47 12.06 -6.86
N PHE A 109 -1.18 10.94 -6.65
CA PHE A 109 -1.84 10.21 -7.73
C PHE A 109 -3.02 10.95 -8.37
N GLU A 110 -3.57 11.97 -7.71
CA GLU A 110 -4.63 12.83 -8.25
C GLU A 110 -4.05 13.92 -9.15
N ILE A 111 -2.79 14.31 -8.90
CA ILE A 111 -2.08 15.31 -9.68
C ILE A 111 -1.50 14.69 -10.97
N LEU A 112 -1.15 13.40 -10.94
CA LEU A 112 -0.71 12.65 -12.11
C LEU A 112 -1.86 12.47 -13.13
N GLY A 113 -1.89 13.33 -14.16
CA GLY A 113 -2.88 13.30 -15.24
C GLY A 113 -3.77 14.54 -15.33
N MET A 114 -3.63 15.49 -14.40
CA MET A 114 -4.29 16.78 -14.52
C MET A 114 -3.68 17.63 -15.63
N ARG A 115 -4.53 18.25 -16.46
CA ARG A 115 -4.11 19.26 -17.42
C ARG A 115 -3.95 20.58 -16.68
N VAL A 116 -2.74 21.12 -16.71
CA VAL A 116 -2.42 22.45 -16.18
C VAL A 116 -2.79 23.47 -17.25
N TYR A 117 -3.58 24.47 -16.86
CA TYR A 117 -3.92 25.60 -17.70
C TYR A 117 -3.38 26.87 -17.02
N LEU A 118 -2.71 27.73 -17.79
CA LEU A 118 -2.40 29.08 -17.36
C LEU A 118 -3.67 29.93 -17.52
N GLN A 119 -3.94 30.78 -16.54
CA GLN A 119 -4.99 31.78 -16.63
C GLN A 119 -4.36 33.02 -17.27
N ASP A 120 -4.89 33.46 -18.42
CA ASP A 120 -4.46 34.67 -19.12
C ASP A 120 -4.64 35.93 -18.26
#